data_AF-A0A2E0XZ56-F1
#
_entry.id   AF-A0A2E0XZ56-F1
#
_cell.length_a   1.000
_cell.length_b   1.000
_cell.length_c   1.000
_cell.angle_alpha   90.00
_cell.angle_beta   90.00
_cell.angle_gamma   90.00
#
_symmetry.space_group_name_H-M   'P 1'
#
loop_
_entity.id
_entity.type
_entity.pdbx_description
1 polymer ?
#
loop_
_entity_poly.entity_id
_entity_poly.type
_entity_poly.pdbx_seq_one_letter_code
_entity_poly.pdbx_strand_id
1 'polypeptide(L)'
;MNASRYQRQVILPQVGEDGQSLLSSAHVLVAGCGALGCAVADLLARAGVGCLKLVDRDLVELSNLQRQVLYQESDVGLAKAEAAARRLHSVNSQIEIDPHVSDINPMTVGGLAEGCDVIVDGLDNFETRYLLNDVSVSMSVPYIYGGAVGTEGLSFPILPERQSACLRCVFPEPPPAGATATCDTAGVLGPIITMVAAHEAMQVLKLLLMKEADLDHALVSFDVWNNEIRRLSAPKRDDDCICCGRREFEWLEGDRSGSTTTLCGRGAVQILPGSQTRVDLKDLSIRLEAHGEFSLHDGILRGQLHEERNGDGDLVELTVFEDLRAMVGRVDSTERAKAIYDRYVGS
;
A
#
# COMPACT_ATOMS: atom_id res chain seq x y z
N MET A 1 31.29 -2.31 2.16
CA MET A 1 30.60 -2.84 0.96
C MET A 1 31.49 -3.86 0.26
N ASN A 2 30.92 -4.95 -0.27
CA ASN A 2 31.67 -5.87 -1.12
C ASN A 2 31.67 -5.32 -2.55
N ALA A 3 32.82 -4.82 -3.01
CA ALA A 3 32.97 -4.17 -4.31
C ALA A 3 32.53 -5.05 -5.50
N SER A 4 32.52 -6.39 -5.36
CA SER A 4 32.10 -7.28 -6.44
C SER A 4 30.58 -7.34 -6.63
N ARG A 5 29.77 -7.06 -5.60
CA ARG A 5 28.30 -7.19 -5.66
C ARG A 5 27.68 -6.17 -6.61
N TYR A 6 28.07 -4.90 -6.47
CA TYR A 6 27.47 -3.78 -7.20
C TYR A 6 28.27 -3.37 -8.43
N GLN A 7 29.30 -4.12 -8.83
CA GLN A 7 30.21 -3.74 -9.92
C GLN A 7 29.46 -3.38 -11.21
N ARG A 8 28.43 -4.15 -11.59
CA ARG A 8 27.63 -3.89 -12.80
C ARG A 8 26.82 -2.59 -12.72
N GLN A 9 26.39 -2.23 -11.52
CA GLN A 9 25.64 -1.01 -11.26
C GLN A 9 26.58 0.21 -11.19
N VAL A 10 27.73 0.06 -10.53
CA VAL A 10 28.76 1.12 -10.40
C VAL A 10 29.33 1.55 -11.75
N ILE A 11 29.46 0.65 -12.73
CA ILE A 11 29.95 1.00 -14.08
C ILE A 11 28.97 1.94 -14.82
N LEU A 12 27.70 2.02 -14.41
CA LEU A 12 26.74 2.92 -15.03
C LEU A 12 27.09 4.39 -14.70
N PRO A 13 27.16 5.28 -15.71
CA PRO A 13 27.42 6.72 -15.49
C PRO A 13 26.41 7.40 -14.56
N GLN A 14 25.19 6.86 -14.49
CA GLN A 14 24.13 7.35 -13.62
C GLN A 14 24.39 7.07 -12.13
N VAL A 15 25.19 6.04 -11.81
CA VAL A 15 25.46 5.61 -10.45
C VAL A 15 26.90 5.94 -10.04
N GLY A 16 27.90 5.30 -10.64
CA GLY A 16 29.30 5.46 -10.20
C GLY A 16 29.55 4.94 -8.77
N GLU A 17 30.77 5.12 -8.28
CA GLU A 17 31.12 4.76 -6.88
C GLU A 17 30.43 5.67 -5.87
N ASP A 18 30.36 6.97 -6.17
CA ASP A 18 29.69 7.97 -5.32
C ASP A 18 28.19 7.68 -5.19
N GLY A 19 27.51 7.37 -6.30
CA GLY A 19 26.10 7.04 -6.27
C GLY A 19 25.81 5.75 -5.50
N GLN A 20 26.66 4.73 -5.63
CA GLN A 20 26.51 3.52 -4.80
C GLN A 20 26.71 3.82 -3.32
N SER A 21 27.60 4.75 -2.98
CA SER A 21 27.81 5.21 -1.61
C SER A 21 26.56 5.95 -1.07
N LEU A 22 25.94 6.82 -1.88
CA LEU A 22 24.67 7.47 -1.53
C LEU A 22 23.55 6.45 -1.27
N LEU A 23 23.39 5.46 -2.15
CA LEU A 23 22.41 4.41 -1.95
C LEU A 23 22.66 3.66 -0.64
N SER A 24 23.91 3.33 -0.35
CA SER A 24 24.27 2.58 0.87
C SER A 24 24.06 3.34 2.18
N SER A 25 23.91 4.67 2.13
CA SER A 25 23.59 5.50 3.28
C SER A 25 22.10 5.86 3.39
N ALA A 26 21.30 5.50 2.39
CA ALA A 26 19.90 5.89 2.32
C ALA A 26 18.98 4.97 3.12
N HIS A 27 17.89 5.55 3.62
CA HIS A 27 16.83 4.90 4.39
C HIS A 27 15.50 5.04 3.64
N VAL A 28 14.88 3.91 3.31
CA VAL A 28 13.60 3.89 2.59
C VAL A 28 12.52 3.23 3.45
N LEU A 29 11.39 3.92 3.61
CA LEU A 29 10.18 3.33 4.17
C LEU A 29 9.38 2.66 3.06
N VAL A 30 9.18 1.34 3.15
CA VAL A 30 8.25 0.59 2.31
C VAL A 30 6.98 0.35 3.12
N ALA A 31 5.94 1.14 2.80
CA ALA A 31 4.66 1.10 3.49
C ALA A 31 3.77 0.02 2.86
N GLY A 32 3.61 -1.12 3.52
CA GLY A 32 2.95 -2.30 2.98
C GLY A 32 3.95 -3.28 2.35
N CYS A 33 3.89 -4.54 2.75
CA CYS A 33 4.67 -5.66 2.24
C CYS A 33 3.77 -6.60 1.40
N GLY A 34 2.77 -6.03 0.73
CA GLY A 34 1.95 -6.70 -0.27
C GLY A 34 2.68 -6.92 -1.61
N ALA A 35 1.95 -7.02 -2.71
CA ALA A 35 2.53 -7.36 -4.02
C ALA A 35 3.52 -6.30 -4.52
N LEU A 36 3.10 -5.02 -4.50
CA LEU A 36 3.94 -3.88 -4.92
C LEU A 36 5.13 -3.72 -3.98
N GLY A 37 4.88 -3.60 -2.68
CA GLY A 37 5.93 -3.44 -1.67
C GLY A 37 6.99 -4.54 -1.71
N CYS A 38 6.59 -5.80 -1.89
CA CYS A 38 7.54 -6.91 -2.08
C CYS A 38 8.46 -6.70 -3.29
N ALA A 39 7.88 -6.33 -4.43
CA ALA A 39 8.64 -6.15 -5.67
C ALA A 39 9.57 -4.93 -5.58
N VAL A 40 9.13 -3.82 -5.01
CA VAL A 40 9.98 -2.63 -4.82
C VAL A 40 11.10 -2.92 -3.82
N ALA A 41 10.79 -3.53 -2.68
CA ALA A 41 11.78 -3.84 -1.65
C ALA A 41 12.88 -4.79 -2.18
N ASP A 42 12.54 -5.80 -3.00
CA ASP A 42 13.54 -6.67 -3.65
C ASP A 42 14.46 -5.88 -4.59
N LEU A 43 13.91 -4.99 -5.41
CA LEU A 43 14.69 -4.14 -6.33
C LEU A 43 15.64 -3.21 -5.56
N LEU A 44 15.15 -2.53 -4.52
CA LEU A 44 15.95 -1.60 -3.71
C LEU A 44 17.01 -2.33 -2.88
N ALA A 45 16.67 -3.49 -2.31
CA ALA A 45 17.62 -4.32 -1.58
C ALA A 45 18.78 -4.76 -2.49
N ARG A 46 18.47 -5.19 -3.72
CA ARG A 46 19.49 -5.58 -4.71
C ARG A 46 20.32 -4.41 -5.20
N ALA A 47 19.74 -3.22 -5.27
CA ALA A 47 20.43 -1.98 -5.63
C ALA A 47 21.37 -1.48 -4.51
N GLY A 48 21.27 -2.05 -3.30
CA GLY A 48 22.12 -1.72 -2.18
C GLY A 48 21.70 -0.46 -1.43
N VAL A 49 20.40 -0.18 -1.36
CA VAL A 49 19.85 0.82 -0.44
C VAL A 49 20.19 0.42 1.00
N GLY A 50 20.79 1.34 1.76
CA GLY A 50 21.41 1.07 3.06
C GLY A 50 20.48 0.47 4.10
N CYS A 51 19.28 1.02 4.22
CA CYS A 51 18.26 0.55 5.13
C CYS A 51 16.89 0.52 4.47
N LEU A 52 16.18 -0.61 4.63
CA LEU A 52 14.78 -0.75 4.25
C LEU A 52 13.94 -0.96 5.51
N LYS A 53 13.12 0.03 5.85
CA LYS A 53 12.10 -0.08 6.89
C LYS A 53 10.84 -0.65 6.26
N LEU A 54 10.43 -1.85 6.67
CA LEU A 54 9.33 -2.59 6.08
C LEU A 54 8.16 -2.58 7.05
N VAL A 55 7.01 -2.04 6.65
CA VAL A 55 5.84 -1.95 7.55
C VAL A 55 4.69 -2.74 6.96
N ASP A 56 4.20 -3.73 7.69
CA ASP A 56 2.98 -4.46 7.34
C ASP A 56 2.44 -5.18 8.57
N ARG A 57 1.12 -5.12 8.77
CA ARG A 57 0.44 -5.75 9.91
C ARG A 57 -0.05 -7.18 9.62
N ASP A 58 -0.14 -7.56 8.36
CA ASP A 58 -0.81 -8.78 7.93
C ASP A 58 0.11 -10.00 8.04
N LEU A 59 -0.52 -11.18 7.95
CA LEU A 59 0.16 -12.46 7.80
C LEU A 59 0.22 -12.87 6.32
N VAL A 60 1.19 -13.70 5.98
CA VAL A 60 1.31 -14.31 4.65
C VAL A 60 0.21 -15.35 4.47
N GLU A 61 -0.54 -15.26 3.37
CA GLU A 61 -1.58 -16.23 3.00
C GLU A 61 -1.24 -16.95 1.70
N LEU A 62 -1.77 -18.16 1.50
CA LEU A 62 -1.50 -18.94 0.28
C LEU A 62 -1.94 -18.21 -1.00
N SER A 63 -3.09 -17.53 -0.96
CA SER A 63 -3.63 -16.72 -2.06
C SER A 63 -2.72 -15.55 -2.46
N ASN A 64 -1.81 -15.15 -1.57
CA ASN A 64 -0.87 -14.05 -1.81
C ASN A 64 0.29 -14.47 -2.72
N LEU A 65 0.68 -15.75 -2.71
CA LEU A 65 1.92 -16.24 -3.33
C LEU A 65 1.95 -16.09 -4.85
N GLN A 66 0.79 -15.97 -5.50
CA GLN A 66 0.71 -15.74 -6.95
C GLN A 66 1.32 -14.38 -7.38
N ARG A 67 1.40 -13.40 -6.46
CA ARG A 67 1.84 -12.02 -6.74
C ARG A 67 2.86 -11.44 -5.77
N GLN A 68 3.01 -11.99 -4.56
CA GLN A 68 3.90 -11.46 -3.52
C GLN A 68 5.25 -12.19 -3.55
N VAL A 69 6.17 -11.68 -4.35
CA VAL A 69 7.41 -12.37 -4.79
C VAL A 69 8.43 -12.67 -3.68
N LEU A 70 8.28 -12.10 -2.49
CA LEU A 70 9.19 -12.33 -1.36
C LEU A 70 8.82 -13.57 -0.53
N TYR A 71 7.63 -14.12 -0.70
CA TYR A 71 7.12 -15.21 0.12
C TYR A 71 7.12 -16.54 -0.61
N GLN A 72 7.15 -17.62 0.17
CA GLN A 72 7.02 -18.99 -0.29
C GLN A 72 6.00 -19.75 0.58
N GLU A 73 5.59 -20.95 0.16
CA GLU A 73 4.57 -21.74 0.87
C GLU A 73 4.89 -21.97 2.35
N SER A 74 6.17 -22.07 2.70
CA SER A 74 6.61 -22.24 4.10
C SER A 74 6.53 -20.98 4.96
N ASP A 75 6.25 -19.82 4.37
CA ASP A 75 6.04 -18.57 5.11
C ASP A 75 4.58 -18.33 5.51
N VAL A 76 3.64 -19.16 5.03
CA VAL A 76 2.21 -19.00 5.32
C VAL A 76 1.96 -18.98 6.83
N GLY A 77 1.23 -17.96 7.29
CA GLY A 77 0.93 -17.70 8.70
C GLY A 77 1.95 -16.85 9.44
N LEU A 78 3.07 -16.46 8.81
CA LEU A 78 4.05 -15.55 9.39
C LEU A 78 3.72 -14.10 9.07
N ALA A 79 4.16 -13.17 9.93
CA ALA A 79 4.01 -11.74 9.66
C ALA A 79 4.75 -11.34 8.38
N LYS A 80 4.05 -10.63 7.48
CA LYS A 80 4.58 -10.23 6.17
C LYS A 80 5.89 -9.45 6.29
N ALA A 81 5.94 -8.43 7.16
CA ALA A 81 7.14 -7.62 7.37
C ALA A 81 8.36 -8.47 7.80
N GLU A 82 8.17 -9.41 8.72
CA GLU A 82 9.25 -10.30 9.19
C GLU A 82 9.68 -11.31 8.11
N ALA A 83 8.71 -11.93 7.42
CA ALA A 83 8.99 -12.87 6.34
C ALA A 83 9.76 -12.19 5.19
N ALA A 84 9.34 -10.99 4.81
CA ALA A 84 10.02 -10.16 3.81
C ALA A 84 11.44 -9.82 4.26
N ALA A 85 11.62 -9.43 5.54
CA ALA A 85 12.94 -9.11 6.07
C ALA A 85 13.90 -10.30 6.02
N ARG A 86 13.46 -11.50 6.42
CA ARG A 86 14.28 -12.71 6.32
C ARG A 86 14.68 -13.00 4.87
N ARG A 87 13.73 -12.85 3.93
CA ARG A 87 13.99 -13.06 2.50
C ARG A 87 15.02 -12.07 1.99
N LEU A 88 14.83 -10.78 2.24
CA LEU A 88 15.72 -9.71 1.74
C LEU A 88 17.11 -9.79 2.37
N HIS A 89 17.22 -10.15 3.65
CA HIS A 89 18.52 -10.39 4.29
C HIS A 89 19.29 -11.55 3.62
N SER A 90 18.58 -12.60 3.17
CA SER A 90 19.20 -13.70 2.39
C SER A 90 19.67 -13.26 1.00
N VAL A 91 19.04 -12.23 0.42
CA VAL A 91 19.41 -11.67 -0.89
C VAL A 91 20.62 -10.74 -0.76
N ASN A 92 20.61 -9.87 0.25
CA ASN A 92 21.66 -8.91 0.50
C ASN A 92 21.90 -8.69 1.99
N SER A 93 22.88 -9.41 2.54
CA SER A 93 23.26 -9.28 3.95
C SER A 93 24.08 -8.03 4.30
N GLN A 94 24.31 -7.12 3.34
CA GLN A 94 25.10 -5.90 3.55
C GLN A 94 24.26 -4.67 3.90
N ILE A 95 22.95 -4.79 3.82
CA ILE A 95 21.99 -3.72 4.10
C ILE A 95 21.24 -4.05 5.38
N GLU A 96 20.75 -3.01 6.04
CA GLU A 96 19.86 -3.13 7.18
C GLU A 96 18.42 -3.34 6.69
N ILE A 97 17.72 -4.30 7.30
CA ILE A 97 16.30 -4.49 7.09
C ILE A 97 15.63 -4.37 8.44
N ASP A 98 14.72 -3.41 8.57
CA ASP A 98 14.05 -3.05 9.82
C ASP A 98 12.54 -3.35 9.68
N PRO A 99 12.08 -4.57 10.05
CA PRO A 99 10.68 -4.95 9.94
C PRO A 99 9.85 -4.41 11.12
N HIS A 100 8.71 -3.80 10.81
CA HIS A 100 7.70 -3.35 11.76
C HIS A 100 6.38 -4.07 11.48
N VAL A 101 6.01 -5.00 12.36
CA VAL A 101 4.69 -5.63 12.36
C VAL A 101 3.69 -4.67 13.01
N SER A 102 3.27 -3.66 12.26
CA SER A 102 2.44 -2.57 12.78
C SER A 102 1.47 -2.06 11.72
N ASP A 103 0.32 -1.58 12.19
CA ASP A 103 -0.63 -0.85 11.36
C ASP A 103 -0.11 0.54 11.01
N ILE A 104 -0.33 0.99 9.78
CA ILE A 104 -0.07 2.37 9.35
C ILE A 104 -1.33 3.18 9.62
N ASN A 105 -1.26 4.04 10.62
CA ASN A 105 -2.36 4.89 11.04
C ASN A 105 -1.82 6.24 11.54
N PRO A 106 -2.69 7.22 11.83
CA PRO A 106 -2.27 8.58 12.20
C PRO A 106 -1.31 8.65 13.39
N MET A 107 -1.39 7.67 14.30
CA MET A 107 -0.55 7.62 15.50
C MET A 107 0.84 7.00 15.25
N THR A 108 0.96 6.11 14.27
CA THR A 108 2.20 5.33 14.04
C THR A 108 3.04 5.90 12.89
N VAL A 109 2.38 6.42 11.85
CA VAL A 109 3.02 6.73 10.57
C VAL A 109 4.11 7.79 10.66
N GLY A 110 3.96 8.80 11.53
CA GLY A 110 4.96 9.86 11.71
C GLY A 110 6.28 9.31 12.25
N GLY A 111 6.24 8.45 13.27
CA GLY A 111 7.45 7.81 13.81
C GLY A 111 8.06 6.78 12.85
N LEU A 112 7.23 6.13 12.03
CA LEU A 112 7.72 5.22 10.98
C LEU A 112 8.46 5.97 9.88
N ALA A 113 7.96 7.14 9.47
CA ALA A 113 8.58 7.98 8.43
C ALA A 113 9.79 8.79 8.93
N GLU A 114 9.98 8.92 10.25
CA GLU A 114 11.10 9.66 10.81
C GLU A 114 12.45 9.07 10.39
N GLY A 115 13.34 9.94 9.90
CA GLY A 115 14.68 9.58 9.43
C GLY A 115 14.73 8.89 8.06
N CYS A 116 13.60 8.71 7.37
CA CYS A 116 13.56 8.15 6.03
C CYS A 116 13.77 9.22 4.96
N ASP A 117 14.53 8.88 3.91
CA ASP A 117 14.79 9.76 2.77
C ASP A 117 13.64 9.74 1.76
N VAL A 118 12.86 8.66 1.72
CA VAL A 118 11.70 8.48 0.83
C VAL A 118 10.75 7.41 1.35
N ILE A 119 9.46 7.62 1.11
CA ILE A 119 8.36 6.69 1.37
C ILE A 119 7.94 6.06 0.03
N VAL A 120 7.70 4.75 0.02
CA VAL A 120 7.21 4.00 -1.14
C VAL A 120 5.87 3.35 -0.80
N ASP A 121 4.92 3.47 -1.72
CA ASP A 121 3.61 2.83 -1.61
C ASP A 121 3.67 1.33 -1.92
N GLY A 122 3.31 0.51 -0.95
CA GLY A 122 3.03 -0.91 -1.11
C GLY A 122 1.63 -1.29 -0.62
N LEU A 123 0.75 -0.29 -0.42
CA LEU A 123 -0.58 -0.41 0.19
C LEU A 123 -1.64 -0.69 -0.87
N ASP A 124 -2.80 -1.14 -0.41
CA ASP A 124 -3.92 -1.58 -1.24
C ASP A 124 -5.27 -0.91 -0.90
N ASN A 125 -5.28 0.05 0.03
CA ASN A 125 -6.47 0.80 0.41
C ASN A 125 -6.26 2.32 0.31
N PHE A 126 -7.33 3.08 0.05
CA PHE A 126 -7.21 4.49 -0.25
C PHE A 126 -6.93 5.33 1.00
N GLU A 127 -7.63 5.08 2.11
CA GLU A 127 -7.46 5.84 3.36
C GLU A 127 -6.00 5.98 3.75
N THR A 128 -5.26 4.87 3.79
CA THR A 128 -3.85 4.88 4.18
C THR A 128 -2.93 5.52 3.14
N ARG A 129 -3.26 5.48 1.85
CA ARG A 129 -2.51 6.23 0.81
C ARG A 129 -2.68 7.74 0.96
N TYR A 130 -3.87 8.21 1.32
CA TYR A 130 -4.09 9.62 1.66
C TYR A 130 -3.39 10.03 2.95
N LEU A 131 -3.34 9.14 3.94
CA LEU A 131 -2.51 9.33 5.14
C LEU A 131 -1.02 9.44 4.79
N LEU A 132 -0.47 8.57 3.94
CA LEU A 132 0.93 8.67 3.49
C LEU A 132 1.19 9.97 2.75
N ASN A 133 0.24 10.44 1.95
CA ASN A 133 0.33 11.73 1.29
C ASN A 133 0.40 12.89 2.31
N ASP A 134 -0.47 12.89 3.33
CA ASP A 134 -0.46 13.92 4.37
C ASP A 134 0.85 13.92 5.17
N VAL A 135 1.39 12.73 5.48
CA VAL A 135 2.69 12.56 6.15
C VAL A 135 3.84 13.07 5.28
N SER A 136 3.85 12.69 4.00
CA SER A 136 4.84 13.14 3.03
C SER A 136 4.91 14.67 2.97
N VAL A 137 3.76 15.34 2.83
CA VAL A 137 3.67 16.80 2.72
C VAL A 137 3.94 17.51 4.05
N SER A 138 3.53 16.93 5.17
CA SER A 138 3.74 17.52 6.50
C SER A 138 5.21 17.47 6.91
N MET A 139 5.90 16.35 6.64
CA MET A 139 7.30 16.10 7.00
C MET A 139 8.29 16.47 5.89
N SER A 140 7.81 16.87 4.72
CA SER A 140 8.61 17.14 3.51
C SER A 140 9.41 15.92 3.00
N VAL A 141 8.95 14.70 3.28
CA VAL A 141 9.58 13.46 2.81
C VAL A 141 8.97 13.06 1.47
N PRO A 142 9.77 12.83 0.40
CA PRO A 142 9.25 12.31 -0.87
C PRO A 142 8.41 11.04 -0.70
N TYR A 143 7.33 10.94 -1.47
CA TYR A 143 6.45 9.77 -1.49
C TYR A 143 6.23 9.31 -2.93
N ILE A 144 6.55 8.05 -3.20
CA ILE A 144 6.32 7.43 -4.49
C ILE A 144 5.02 6.63 -4.40
N TYR A 145 3.95 7.19 -4.97
CA TYR A 145 2.64 6.55 -5.06
C TYR A 145 2.66 5.44 -6.12
N GLY A 146 1.98 4.35 -5.80
CA GLY A 146 1.83 3.17 -6.64
C GLY A 146 0.47 2.50 -6.42
N GLY A 147 -0.12 1.99 -7.49
CA GLY A 147 -1.36 1.23 -7.39
C GLY A 147 -1.56 0.33 -8.60
N ALA A 148 -2.18 -0.82 -8.40
CA ALA A 148 -2.48 -1.76 -9.46
C ALA A 148 -3.78 -2.52 -9.15
N VAL A 149 -4.58 -2.77 -10.18
CA VAL A 149 -5.82 -3.58 -10.09
C VAL A 149 -6.09 -4.18 -11.47
N GLY A 150 -6.53 -5.45 -11.52
CA GLY A 150 -6.71 -6.17 -12.77
C GLY A 150 -5.42 -6.21 -13.59
N THR A 151 -5.43 -5.54 -14.74
CA THR A 151 -4.30 -5.43 -15.67
C THR A 151 -3.73 -4.03 -15.79
N GLU A 152 -4.23 -3.09 -14.99
CA GLU A 152 -3.87 -1.68 -15.03
C GLU A 152 -3.17 -1.23 -13.75
N GLY A 153 -2.33 -0.21 -13.88
CA GLY A 153 -1.57 0.33 -12.77
C GLY A 153 -1.16 1.78 -12.97
N LEU A 154 -0.83 2.43 -11.87
CA LEU A 154 -0.46 3.84 -11.78
C LEU A 154 0.79 3.99 -10.92
N SER A 155 1.65 4.94 -11.27
CA SER A 155 2.73 5.41 -10.42
C SER A 155 2.90 6.92 -10.52
N PHE A 156 3.13 7.58 -9.40
CA PHE A 156 3.24 9.03 -9.33
C PHE A 156 4.21 9.47 -8.21
N PRO A 157 5.31 10.16 -8.53
CA PRO A 157 6.20 10.72 -7.52
C PRO A 157 5.66 12.05 -6.95
N ILE A 158 5.45 12.08 -5.64
CA ILE A 158 5.07 13.26 -4.86
C ILE A 158 6.31 13.79 -4.15
N LEU A 159 6.71 15.01 -4.48
CA LEU A 159 7.98 15.64 -4.10
C LEU A 159 7.70 16.99 -3.42
N PRO A 160 7.37 17.01 -2.11
CA PRO A 160 6.91 18.21 -1.41
C PRO A 160 7.86 19.41 -1.52
N GLU A 161 9.17 19.20 -1.31
CA GLU A 161 10.18 20.27 -1.38
C GLU A 161 10.34 20.87 -2.78
N ARG A 162 9.91 20.13 -3.81
CA ARG A 162 9.98 20.54 -5.22
C ARG A 162 8.66 21.13 -5.72
N GLN A 163 7.71 21.38 -4.82
CA GLN A 163 6.39 21.93 -5.13
C GLN A 163 5.67 21.13 -6.24
N SER A 164 5.83 19.80 -6.27
CA SER A 164 5.02 18.96 -7.15
C SER A 164 3.56 18.96 -6.67
N ALA A 165 2.65 18.55 -7.55
CA ALA A 165 1.32 18.13 -7.10
C ALA A 165 1.45 17.01 -6.05
N CYS A 166 0.59 17.06 -5.04
CA CYS A 166 0.37 15.96 -4.11
C CYS A 166 -0.76 15.05 -4.61
N LEU A 167 -1.05 13.96 -3.90
CA LEU A 167 -2.13 13.05 -4.27
C LEU A 167 -3.48 13.77 -4.35
N ARG A 168 -3.77 14.67 -3.38
CA ARG A 168 -5.01 15.48 -3.37
C ARG A 168 -5.10 16.49 -4.53
N CYS A 169 -3.99 16.87 -5.18
CA CYS A 169 -4.06 17.68 -6.40
C CYS A 169 -4.56 16.88 -7.60
N VAL A 170 -4.22 15.58 -7.65
CA VAL A 170 -4.60 14.68 -8.76
C VAL A 170 -5.98 14.07 -8.50
N PHE A 171 -6.21 13.64 -7.26
CA PHE A 171 -7.41 12.98 -6.79
C PHE A 171 -7.90 13.70 -5.51
N PRO A 172 -8.75 14.74 -5.65
CA PRO A 172 -9.15 15.59 -4.53
C PRO A 172 -9.79 14.88 -3.35
N GLU A 173 -10.48 13.77 -3.60
CA GLU A 173 -11.10 12.92 -2.58
C GLU A 173 -10.86 11.46 -2.95
N PRO A 174 -10.70 10.55 -1.97
CA PRO A 174 -10.71 9.12 -2.27
C PRO A 174 -12.03 8.73 -2.95
N PRO A 175 -12.02 7.68 -3.78
CA PRO A 175 -13.26 7.06 -4.20
C PRO A 175 -14.10 6.68 -2.98
N PRO A 176 -15.44 6.77 -3.04
CA PRO A 176 -16.30 6.24 -2.00
C PRO A 176 -15.91 4.81 -1.62
N ALA A 177 -15.82 4.53 -0.32
CA ALA A 177 -15.63 3.16 0.16
C ALA A 177 -16.69 2.23 -0.46
N GLY A 178 -16.28 1.02 -0.85
CA GLY A 178 -17.14 0.11 -1.59
C GLY A 178 -17.39 0.42 -3.07
N ALA A 179 -17.04 1.60 -3.60
CA ALA A 179 -17.32 1.93 -5.01
C ALA A 179 -16.25 1.43 -6.00
N THR A 180 -15.01 1.21 -5.55
CA THR A 180 -13.91 0.70 -6.39
C THR A 180 -13.53 -0.71 -5.97
N ALA A 181 -13.23 -1.56 -6.94
CA ALA A 181 -12.82 -2.93 -6.68
C ALA A 181 -11.40 -2.97 -6.11
N THR A 182 -11.18 -3.90 -5.18
CA THR A 182 -9.88 -4.19 -4.57
C THR A 182 -9.11 -5.23 -5.39
N CYS A 183 -7.82 -5.41 -5.11
CA CYS A 183 -7.03 -6.49 -5.73
C CYS A 183 -7.63 -7.87 -5.51
N ASP A 184 -8.28 -8.08 -4.37
CA ASP A 184 -8.88 -9.38 -4.04
C ASP A 184 -10.25 -9.55 -4.69
N THR A 185 -11.03 -8.48 -4.90
CA THR A 185 -12.37 -8.56 -5.54
C THR A 185 -12.35 -8.45 -7.07
N ALA A 186 -11.47 -7.66 -7.66
CA ALA A 186 -11.29 -7.60 -9.13
C ALA A 186 -10.21 -8.55 -9.65
N GLY A 187 -9.37 -9.10 -8.76
CA GLY A 187 -8.14 -9.77 -9.14
C GLY A 187 -7.03 -8.78 -9.53
N VAL A 188 -5.80 -9.28 -9.62
CA VAL A 188 -4.65 -8.52 -10.10
C VAL A 188 -3.62 -9.45 -10.74
N LEU A 189 -3.11 -9.04 -11.90
CA LEU A 189 -2.16 -9.81 -12.69
C LEU A 189 -0.73 -9.50 -12.25
N GLY A 190 0.04 -10.52 -11.83
CA GLY A 190 1.42 -10.33 -11.34
C GLY A 190 2.32 -9.40 -12.19
N PRO A 191 2.36 -9.53 -13.53
CA PRO A 191 3.08 -8.62 -14.42
C PRO A 191 2.82 -7.11 -14.22
N ILE A 192 1.58 -6.69 -13.94
CA ILE A 192 1.29 -5.25 -13.75
C ILE A 192 1.95 -4.72 -12.46
N ILE A 193 2.02 -5.56 -11.42
CA ILE A 193 2.72 -5.25 -10.17
C ILE A 193 4.20 -4.94 -10.46
N THR A 194 4.86 -5.81 -11.24
CA THR A 194 6.28 -5.62 -11.55
C THR A 194 6.54 -4.36 -12.38
N MET A 195 5.64 -4.00 -13.29
CA MET A 195 5.78 -2.76 -14.08
C MET A 195 5.69 -1.51 -13.21
N VAL A 196 4.69 -1.45 -12.32
CA VAL A 196 4.52 -0.35 -11.37
C VAL A 196 5.71 -0.30 -10.42
N ALA A 197 6.06 -1.42 -9.78
CA ALA A 197 7.18 -1.49 -8.83
C ALA A 197 8.53 -1.13 -9.46
N ALA A 198 8.77 -1.51 -10.71
CA ALA A 198 9.98 -1.11 -11.43
C ALA A 198 10.03 0.41 -11.65
N HIS A 199 8.89 1.03 -11.95
CA HIS A 199 8.81 2.48 -12.06
C HIS A 199 9.02 3.17 -10.70
N GLU A 200 8.39 2.66 -9.64
CA GLU A 200 8.56 3.20 -8.28
C GLU A 200 10.02 3.12 -7.82
N ALA A 201 10.64 1.94 -7.92
CA ALA A 201 12.04 1.72 -7.58
C ALA A 201 12.96 2.65 -8.40
N MET A 202 12.67 2.86 -9.69
CA MET A 202 13.45 3.79 -10.51
C MET A 202 13.34 5.24 -9.98
N GLN A 203 12.16 5.71 -9.57
CA GLN A 203 12.02 7.06 -9.00
C GLN A 203 12.79 7.20 -7.69
N VAL A 204 12.69 6.20 -6.81
CA VAL A 204 13.47 6.13 -5.57
C VAL A 204 14.97 6.23 -5.87
N LEU A 205 15.48 5.41 -6.78
CA LEU A 205 16.91 5.43 -7.12
C LEU A 205 17.34 6.78 -7.69
N LYS A 206 16.54 7.40 -8.56
CA LYS A 206 16.85 8.74 -9.10
C LYS A 206 16.89 9.81 -7.99
N LEU A 207 15.96 9.75 -7.02
CA LEU A 207 15.95 10.64 -5.87
C LEU A 207 17.23 10.49 -5.04
N LEU A 208 17.55 9.26 -4.65
CA LEU A 208 18.70 8.96 -3.79
C LEU A 208 20.05 9.24 -4.47
N LEU A 209 20.11 9.10 -5.81
CA LEU A 209 21.29 9.43 -6.61
C LEU A 209 21.42 10.94 -6.92
N MET A 210 20.51 11.76 -6.40
CA MET A 210 20.43 13.21 -6.65
C MET A 210 20.35 13.55 -8.16
N LYS A 211 19.66 12.72 -8.94
CA LYS A 211 19.46 12.92 -10.39
C LYS A 211 18.17 13.68 -10.64
N GLU A 212 18.08 14.89 -10.08
CA GLU A 212 16.84 15.66 -10.01
C GLU A 212 16.25 15.98 -11.37
N ALA A 213 17.08 16.31 -12.37
CA ALA A 213 16.63 16.61 -13.72
C ALA A 213 16.01 15.40 -14.45
N ASP A 214 16.29 14.18 -13.96
CA ASP A 214 15.82 12.94 -14.57
C ASP A 214 14.56 12.38 -13.88
N LEU A 215 14.10 13.00 -12.79
CA LEU A 215 12.88 12.59 -12.09
C LEU A 215 11.67 12.73 -13.01
N ASP A 216 10.78 11.75 -12.93
CA ASP A 216 9.50 11.90 -13.59
C ASP A 216 8.61 12.80 -12.73
N HIS A 217 7.78 13.61 -13.37
CA HIS A 217 6.77 14.42 -12.68
C HIS A 217 5.37 14.10 -13.21
N ALA A 218 5.26 13.16 -14.16
CA ALA A 218 4.01 12.70 -14.71
C ALA A 218 3.36 11.64 -13.82
N LEU A 219 2.03 11.57 -13.88
CA LEU A 219 1.30 10.37 -13.50
C LEU A 219 1.47 9.37 -14.64
N VAL A 220 2.11 8.23 -14.37
CA VAL A 220 2.34 7.19 -15.37
C VAL A 220 1.31 6.08 -15.18
N SER A 221 0.59 5.76 -16.25
CA SER A 221 -0.37 4.67 -16.33
C SER A 221 0.20 3.54 -17.19
N PHE A 222 -0.02 2.32 -16.73
CA PHE A 222 0.36 1.09 -17.39
C PHE A 222 -0.88 0.24 -17.62
N ASP A 223 -1.02 -0.33 -18.82
CA ASP A 223 -1.98 -1.38 -19.13
C ASP A 223 -1.20 -2.53 -19.77
N VAL A 224 -0.98 -3.58 -18.98
CA VAL A 224 -0.15 -4.71 -19.42
C VAL A 224 -0.90 -5.61 -20.41
N TRP A 225 -2.23 -5.59 -20.41
CA TRP A 225 -3.02 -6.42 -21.32
C TRP A 225 -2.96 -5.88 -22.75
N ASN A 226 -3.10 -4.56 -22.87
CA ASN A 226 -3.06 -3.87 -24.16
C ASN A 226 -1.64 -3.41 -24.55
N ASN A 227 -0.64 -3.62 -23.70
CA ASN A 227 0.75 -3.18 -23.87
C ASN A 227 0.86 -1.64 -24.01
N GLU A 228 0.07 -0.90 -23.25
CA GLU A 228 0.07 0.56 -23.28
C GLU A 228 0.78 1.17 -22.08
N ILE A 229 1.52 2.25 -22.34
CA ILE A 229 2.11 3.11 -21.31
C ILE A 229 1.72 4.54 -21.64
N ARG A 230 0.98 5.18 -20.73
CA ARG A 230 0.50 6.56 -20.89
C ARG A 230 1.16 7.44 -19.85
N ARG A 231 1.78 8.53 -20.31
CA ARG A 231 2.36 9.55 -19.45
C ARG A 231 1.39 10.73 -19.41
N LEU A 232 0.70 10.89 -18.30
CA LEU A 232 -0.27 11.95 -18.09
C LEU A 232 0.44 13.09 -17.37
N SER A 233 0.42 14.29 -17.95
CA SER A 233 0.92 15.47 -17.25
C SER A 233 0.14 15.63 -15.95
N ALA A 234 0.83 15.50 -14.82
CA ALA A 234 0.21 15.78 -13.53
C ALA A 234 -0.20 17.26 -13.49
N PRO A 235 -1.29 17.60 -12.78
CA PRO A 235 -1.58 18.99 -12.47
C PRO A 235 -0.37 19.62 -11.77
N LYS A 236 -0.27 20.95 -11.85
CA LYS A 236 0.66 21.68 -10.99
C LYS A 236 0.18 21.57 -9.54
N ARG A 237 1.08 21.82 -8.59
CA ARG A 237 0.69 22.08 -7.21
C ARG A 237 -0.38 23.17 -7.19
N ASP A 238 -1.47 22.88 -6.51
CA ASP A 238 -2.56 23.81 -6.29
C ASP A 238 -2.39 24.45 -4.90
N ASP A 239 -2.33 25.79 -4.87
CA ASP A 239 -2.20 26.57 -3.64
C ASP A 239 -3.47 26.51 -2.79
N ASP A 240 -4.62 26.15 -3.38
CA ASP A 240 -5.88 25.92 -2.69
C ASP A 240 -6.09 24.46 -2.27
N CYS A 241 -5.19 23.56 -2.63
CA CYS A 241 -5.27 22.16 -2.21
C CYS A 241 -5.24 22.05 -0.68
N ILE A 242 -6.23 21.37 -0.10
CA ILE A 242 -6.36 21.19 1.35
C ILE A 242 -5.06 20.63 1.99
N CYS A 243 -4.42 19.64 1.36
CA CYS A 243 -3.18 19.07 1.87
C CYS A 243 -1.94 19.93 1.54
N CYS A 244 -1.55 20.10 0.27
CA CYS A 244 -0.26 20.75 -0.05
C CYS A 244 -0.29 22.28 -0.17
N GLY A 245 -1.47 22.87 -0.30
CA GLY A 245 -1.69 24.32 -0.35
C GLY A 245 -1.96 24.88 1.04
N ARG A 246 -3.06 24.44 1.66
CA ARG A 246 -3.55 24.90 2.95
C ARG A 246 -2.89 24.22 4.15
N ARG A 247 -2.26 23.06 3.95
CA ARG A 247 -1.60 22.27 5.01
C ARG A 247 -2.55 21.82 6.10
N GLU A 248 -3.77 21.47 5.71
CA GLU A 248 -4.78 20.81 6.54
C GLU A 248 -4.67 19.29 6.29
N PHE A 249 -4.24 18.54 7.29
CA PHE A 249 -3.88 17.13 7.17
C PHE A 249 -4.95 16.22 7.79
N GLU A 250 -6.17 16.27 7.25
CA GLU A 250 -7.36 15.58 7.78
C GLU A 250 -7.14 14.08 8.08
N TRP A 251 -6.30 13.41 7.29
CA TRP A 251 -6.01 11.98 7.50
C TRP A 251 -4.99 11.78 8.61
N LEU A 252 -3.94 12.62 8.66
CA LEU A 252 -2.92 12.58 9.71
C LEU A 252 -3.42 13.06 11.07
N GLU A 253 -4.41 13.95 11.11
CA GLU A 253 -5.06 14.40 12.35
C GLU A 253 -6.08 13.37 12.88
N GLY A 254 -6.46 12.40 12.05
CA GLY A 254 -7.38 11.32 12.39
C GLY A 254 -8.86 11.65 12.21
N ASP A 255 -9.19 12.85 11.71
CA ASP A 255 -10.55 13.34 11.53
C ASP A 255 -11.41 12.47 10.59
N ARG A 256 -10.76 11.73 9.69
CA ARG A 256 -11.40 10.84 8.70
C ARG A 256 -11.16 9.35 8.93
N SER A 257 -10.56 8.96 10.05
CA SER A 257 -10.29 7.54 10.31
C SER A 257 -11.56 6.80 10.75
N GLY A 258 -11.83 5.65 10.13
CA GLY A 258 -12.86 4.73 10.61
C GLY A 258 -12.58 4.23 12.03
N SER A 259 -13.63 3.98 12.82
CA SER A 259 -13.52 3.45 14.18
C SER A 259 -14.01 2.01 14.25
N THR A 260 -13.36 1.19 15.08
CA THR A 260 -13.78 -0.18 15.33
C THR A 260 -14.22 -0.33 16.79
N THR A 261 -15.22 -1.17 17.04
CA THR A 261 -15.70 -1.46 18.40
C THR A 261 -16.04 -2.94 18.51
N THR A 262 -15.46 -3.62 19.49
CA THR A 262 -15.77 -5.03 19.79
C THR A 262 -17.16 -5.14 20.39
N LEU A 263 -18.03 -5.96 19.79
CA LEU A 263 -19.33 -6.29 20.37
C LEU A 263 -19.15 -7.44 21.37
N CYS A 264 -19.03 -7.09 22.65
CA CYS A 264 -18.81 -8.02 23.75
C CYS A 264 -19.82 -9.18 23.71
N GLY A 265 -19.32 -10.43 23.70
CA GLY A 265 -20.12 -11.65 23.80
C GLY A 265 -20.58 -12.29 22.47
N ARG A 266 -20.20 -11.75 21.31
CA ARG A 266 -20.60 -12.31 19.99
C ARG A 266 -19.46 -12.68 19.04
N GLY A 267 -18.20 -12.56 19.48
CA GLY A 267 -17.03 -12.80 18.62
C GLY A 267 -17.08 -11.97 17.33
N ALA A 268 -17.65 -10.76 17.41
CA ALA A 268 -17.90 -9.90 16.27
C ALA A 268 -17.37 -8.49 16.54
N VAL A 269 -16.76 -7.89 15.53
CA VAL A 269 -16.24 -6.54 15.54
C VAL A 269 -17.11 -5.68 14.63
N GLN A 270 -17.58 -4.56 15.17
CA GLN A 270 -18.26 -3.54 14.38
C GLN A 270 -17.23 -2.56 13.83
N ILE A 271 -17.37 -2.23 12.56
CA ILE A 271 -16.55 -1.25 11.85
C ILE A 271 -17.48 -0.11 11.45
N LEU A 272 -17.09 1.10 11.84
CA LEU A 272 -17.76 2.34 11.48
C LEU A 272 -16.85 3.08 10.50
N PRO A 273 -17.33 3.42 9.30
CA PRO A 273 -16.53 4.13 8.32
C PRO A 273 -16.20 5.54 8.82
N GLY A 274 -15.04 6.06 8.42
CA GLY A 274 -14.61 7.42 8.76
C GLY A 274 -15.31 8.51 7.94
N SER A 275 -16.02 8.12 6.87
CA SER A 275 -16.81 9.01 6.02
C SER A 275 -18.29 8.60 5.99
N GLN A 276 -19.20 9.60 5.94
CA GLN A 276 -20.63 9.36 5.75
C GLN A 276 -20.95 9.17 4.26
N THR A 277 -20.55 8.03 3.71
CA THR A 277 -20.80 7.69 2.31
C THR A 277 -21.75 6.51 2.19
N ARG A 278 -22.52 6.45 1.09
CA ARG A 278 -23.40 5.31 0.79
C ARG A 278 -22.78 4.44 -0.28
N VAL A 279 -22.94 3.13 -0.13
CA VAL A 279 -22.53 2.12 -1.12
C VAL A 279 -23.75 1.51 -1.80
N ASP A 280 -23.64 1.20 -3.09
CA ASP A 280 -24.63 0.35 -3.76
C ASP A 280 -24.39 -1.12 -3.35
N LEU A 281 -25.26 -1.63 -2.47
CA LEU A 281 -25.13 -2.99 -1.97
C LEU A 281 -25.35 -4.06 -3.05
N LYS A 282 -26.00 -3.74 -4.17
CA LYS A 282 -26.15 -4.69 -5.29
C LYS A 282 -24.82 -4.86 -6.02
N ASP A 283 -24.16 -3.75 -6.34
CA ASP A 283 -22.85 -3.78 -6.97
C ASP A 283 -21.83 -4.45 -6.05
N LEU A 284 -21.87 -4.14 -4.74
CA LEU A 284 -21.04 -4.82 -3.74
C LEU A 284 -21.33 -6.33 -3.69
N SER A 285 -22.62 -6.74 -3.72
CA SER A 285 -23.01 -8.15 -3.74
C SER A 285 -22.41 -8.88 -4.92
N ILE A 286 -22.51 -8.31 -6.13
CA ILE A 286 -21.97 -8.92 -7.36
C ILE A 286 -20.46 -9.13 -7.23
N ARG A 287 -19.71 -8.15 -6.69
CA ARG A 287 -18.26 -8.29 -6.46
C ARG A 287 -17.93 -9.41 -5.47
N LEU A 288 -18.79 -9.64 -4.47
CA LEU A 288 -18.56 -10.62 -3.41
C LEU A 288 -19.02 -12.04 -3.76
N GLU A 289 -19.77 -12.25 -4.84
CA GLU A 289 -20.24 -13.57 -5.29
C GLU A 289 -19.10 -14.58 -5.48
N ALA A 290 -17.92 -14.12 -5.91
CA ALA A 290 -16.74 -14.97 -6.09
C ALA A 290 -16.07 -15.37 -4.76
N HIS A 291 -16.35 -14.65 -3.67
CA HIS A 291 -15.64 -14.77 -2.38
C HIS A 291 -16.48 -15.37 -1.27
N GLY A 292 -17.77 -15.57 -1.48
CA GLY A 292 -18.67 -16.07 -0.44
C GLY A 292 -20.10 -16.24 -0.88
N GLU A 293 -20.91 -16.78 0.03
CA GLU A 293 -22.37 -16.85 -0.13
C GLU A 293 -22.99 -15.64 0.56
N PHE A 294 -23.51 -14.70 -0.24
CA PHE A 294 -24.12 -13.45 0.25
C PHE A 294 -25.61 -13.37 -0.10
N SER A 295 -26.38 -12.77 0.80
CA SER A 295 -27.80 -12.46 0.64
C SER A 295 -28.05 -10.99 0.90
N LEU A 296 -28.82 -10.35 0.02
CA LEU A 296 -29.23 -8.95 0.15
C LEU A 296 -30.69 -8.90 0.61
N HIS A 297 -30.93 -8.44 1.83
CA HIS A 297 -32.26 -8.28 2.41
C HIS A 297 -32.38 -6.96 3.17
N ASP A 298 -33.42 -6.18 2.90
CA ASP A 298 -33.77 -4.94 3.61
C ASP A 298 -32.61 -3.94 3.78
N GLY A 299 -31.82 -3.72 2.72
CA GLY A 299 -30.69 -2.77 2.76
C GLY A 299 -29.50 -3.28 3.57
N ILE A 300 -29.39 -4.60 3.74
CA ILE A 300 -28.30 -5.28 4.43
C ILE A 300 -27.77 -6.39 3.54
N LEU A 301 -26.46 -6.35 3.26
CA LEU A 301 -25.76 -7.43 2.59
C LEU A 301 -25.10 -8.31 3.66
N ARG A 302 -25.47 -9.58 3.74
CA ARG A 302 -24.92 -10.52 4.73
C ARG A 302 -24.52 -11.84 4.10
N GLY A 303 -23.34 -12.35 4.47
CA GLY A 303 -22.84 -13.62 3.98
C GLY A 303 -21.68 -14.20 4.78
N GLN A 304 -21.14 -15.31 4.27
CA GLN A 304 -19.94 -15.97 4.78
C GLN A 304 -18.86 -15.97 3.70
N LEU A 305 -17.64 -15.63 4.10
CA LEU A 305 -16.47 -15.60 3.20
C LEU A 305 -15.84 -16.99 3.13
N HIS A 306 -15.60 -17.52 1.93
CA HIS A 306 -15.10 -18.89 1.73
C HIS A 306 -13.64 -19.08 2.17
N GLU A 307 -12.82 -18.03 2.04
CA GLU A 307 -11.37 -18.07 2.30
C GLU A 307 -10.99 -17.64 3.71
N GLU A 308 -11.91 -17.04 4.46
CA GLU A 308 -11.63 -16.49 5.79
C GLU A 308 -12.14 -17.42 6.89
N ARG A 309 -11.27 -17.81 7.83
CA ARG A 309 -11.61 -18.67 8.98
C ARG A 309 -11.06 -18.17 10.29
N ASN A 310 -11.83 -18.26 11.38
CA ASN A 310 -11.34 -17.99 12.72
C ASN A 310 -10.34 -19.06 13.22
N GLY A 311 -9.79 -18.88 14.42
CA GLY A 311 -8.88 -19.85 15.04
C GLY A 311 -9.46 -21.27 15.22
N ASP A 312 -10.78 -21.40 15.25
CA ASP A 312 -11.50 -22.69 15.38
C ASP A 312 -11.84 -23.34 14.03
N GLY A 313 -11.55 -22.66 12.91
CA GLY A 313 -11.80 -23.15 11.55
C GLY A 313 -13.18 -22.79 10.96
N ASP A 314 -14.00 -22.03 11.68
CA ASP A 314 -15.30 -21.55 11.20
C ASP A 314 -15.15 -20.41 10.20
N LEU A 315 -16.01 -20.38 9.17
CA LEU A 315 -16.02 -19.30 8.18
C LEU A 315 -16.39 -17.96 8.82
N VAL A 316 -15.67 -16.91 8.45
CA VAL A 316 -15.96 -15.53 8.89
C VAL A 316 -17.29 -15.05 8.29
N GLU A 317 -18.10 -14.40 9.11
CA GLU A 317 -19.34 -13.75 8.68
C GLU A 317 -19.08 -12.27 8.38
N LEU A 318 -19.56 -11.79 7.24
CA LEU A 318 -19.50 -10.37 6.86
C LEU A 318 -20.92 -9.84 6.67
N THR A 319 -21.25 -8.76 7.38
CA THR A 319 -22.48 -7.99 7.20
C THR A 319 -22.13 -6.55 6.88
N VAL A 320 -22.67 -6.00 5.80
CA VAL A 320 -22.44 -4.61 5.35
C VAL A 320 -23.80 -3.91 5.21
N PHE A 321 -23.86 -2.68 5.72
CA PHE A 321 -25.04 -1.81 5.66
C PHE A 321 -24.86 -0.74 4.55
N GLU A 322 -25.95 -0.12 4.09
CA GLU A 322 -25.91 0.93 3.05
C GLU A 322 -25.02 2.12 3.42
N ASP A 323 -24.85 2.38 4.72
CA ASP A 323 -24.01 3.44 5.27
C ASP A 323 -22.56 2.99 5.54
N LEU A 324 -22.12 1.89 4.90
CA LEU A 324 -20.79 1.28 5.02
C LEU A 324 -20.39 0.81 6.41
N ARG A 325 -21.29 0.90 7.40
CA ARG A 325 -21.08 0.16 8.64
C ARG A 325 -20.96 -1.31 8.29
N ALA A 326 -20.07 -2.01 8.98
CA ALA A 326 -19.92 -3.44 8.83
C ALA A 326 -19.83 -4.14 10.18
N MET A 327 -20.23 -5.41 10.18
CA MET A 327 -19.99 -6.34 11.25
C MET A 327 -19.23 -7.52 10.69
N VAL A 328 -18.03 -7.73 11.20
CA VAL A 328 -17.22 -8.92 10.91
C VAL A 328 -17.36 -9.85 12.10
N GLY A 329 -18.05 -10.96 11.89
CA GLY A 329 -18.34 -11.98 12.90
C GLY A 329 -17.40 -13.17 12.80
N ARG A 330 -17.19 -13.86 13.92
CA ARG A 330 -16.25 -14.99 14.06
C ARG A 330 -14.83 -14.54 13.72
N VAL A 331 -14.35 -13.53 14.43
CA VAL A 331 -13.02 -12.96 14.23
C VAL A 331 -12.32 -12.78 15.58
N ASP A 332 -11.01 -13.04 15.58
CA ASP A 332 -10.22 -13.15 16.81
C ASP A 332 -9.69 -11.79 17.31
N SER A 333 -9.69 -10.75 16.47
CA SER A 333 -9.23 -9.41 16.84
C SER A 333 -9.85 -8.28 16.00
N THR A 334 -9.73 -7.05 16.49
CA THR A 334 -10.17 -5.82 15.80
C THR A 334 -9.37 -5.54 14.53
N GLU A 335 -8.07 -5.83 14.55
CA GLU A 335 -7.15 -5.61 13.45
C GLU A 335 -7.48 -6.54 12.28
N ARG A 336 -7.76 -7.81 12.59
CA ARG A 336 -8.18 -8.79 11.59
C ARG A 336 -9.52 -8.43 10.97
N ALA A 337 -10.48 -7.95 11.78
CA ALA A 337 -11.75 -7.49 11.26
C ALA A 337 -11.58 -6.32 10.28
N LYS A 338 -10.73 -5.34 10.64
CA LYS A 338 -10.41 -4.21 9.77
C LYS A 338 -9.75 -4.68 8.47
N ALA A 339 -8.77 -5.58 8.54
CA ALA A 339 -8.12 -6.14 7.34
C ALA A 339 -9.12 -6.84 6.40
N ILE A 340 -10.06 -7.63 6.93
CA ILE A 340 -11.12 -8.28 6.15
C ILE A 340 -12.04 -7.23 5.49
N TYR A 341 -12.39 -6.17 6.23
CA TYR A 341 -13.20 -5.09 5.68
C TYR A 341 -12.49 -4.33 4.56
N ASP A 342 -11.24 -3.93 4.77
CA ASP A 342 -10.42 -3.23 3.78
C ASP A 342 -10.26 -4.09 2.51
N ARG A 343 -10.11 -5.40 2.67
CA ARG A 343 -9.95 -6.39 1.59
C ARG A 343 -11.20 -6.56 0.72
N TYR A 344 -12.36 -6.79 1.35
CA TYR A 344 -13.58 -7.22 0.64
C TYR A 344 -14.57 -6.08 0.40
N VAL A 345 -14.62 -5.11 1.30
CA VAL A 345 -15.51 -3.94 1.16
C VAL A 345 -14.74 -2.79 0.52
N GLY A 346 -13.52 -2.52 1.00
CA GLY A 346 -12.69 -1.39 0.59
C GLY A 346 -12.97 -0.15 1.43
N SER A 347 -11.92 0.38 2.05
CA SER A 347 -11.91 1.62 2.84
C SER A 347 -11.38 2.80 2.03
#